data_AF-A0A1Z9U0U2-F1
#
_entry.id   AF-A0A1Z9U0U2-F1
#
_cell.length_a   1.000
_cell.length_b   1.000
_cell.length_c   1.000
_cell.angle_alpha   90.00
_cell.angle_beta   90.00
_cell.angle_gamma   90.00
#
_symmetry.space_group_name_H-M   'P 1'
#
loop_
_entity.id
_entity.type
_entity.pdbx_description
1 polymer ?
#
loop_
_entity_poly.entity_id
_entity_poly.type
_entity_poly.pdbx_seq_one_letter_code
_entity_poly.pdbx_strand_id
1 'polypeptide(L)' 'MPKVSLDIPSELLIDIKNHVGDEKKFISLADAIRTACRKMLDQLDTIDEFHGRR' A
#
# COMPACT_ATOMS: atom_id res chain seq x y z
N MET A 1 15.00 -6.53 -2.93
CA MET A 1 13.65 -6.47 -2.31
C MET A 1 13.15 -7.89 -2.12
N PRO A 2 12.73 -8.29 -0.90
CA PRO A 2 12.05 -9.57 -0.71
C PRO A 2 10.77 -9.60 -1.54
N LYS A 3 10.47 -10.76 -2.15
CA LYS A 3 9.23 -10.96 -2.90
C LYS A 3 8.19 -11.56 -1.97
N VAL A 4 6.97 -11.03 -2.03
CA VAL A 4 5.81 -11.54 -1.31
C VAL A 4 4.78 -11.97 -2.36
N SER A 5 4.16 -13.13 -2.14
CA SER A 5 3.06 -13.63 -2.96
C SER A 5 1.85 -13.83 -2.06
N LEU A 6 0.69 -13.38 -2.51
CA LEU A 6 -0.59 -13.51 -1.81
C LEU A 6 -1.72 -13.55 -2.83
N ASP A 7 -2.84 -14.14 -2.43
CA ASP A 7 -4.10 -14.08 -3.16
C ASP A 7 -4.90 -12.85 -2.73
N ILE A 8 -5.50 -12.16 -3.69
CA ILE A 8 -6.36 -11.00 -3.45
C ILE A 8 -7.63 -11.10 -4.29
N PRO A 9 -8.77 -10.58 -3.80
CA PRO A 9 -9.96 -10.38 -4.62
C PRO A 9 -9.64 -9.63 -5.92
N SER A 10 -10.20 -10.13 -7.02
CA SER A 10 -9.98 -9.56 -8.36
C SER A 10 -10.47 -8.12 -8.46
N GLU A 11 -11.58 -7.79 -7.79
CA GLU A 11 -12.12 -6.44 -7.69
C GLU A 11 -11.10 -5.44 -7.12
N LEU A 12 -10.44 -5.79 -6.01
CA LEU A 12 -9.41 -4.94 -5.39
C LEU A 12 -8.22 -4.73 -6.33
N LEU A 13 -7.80 -5.78 -7.04
CA LEU A 13 -6.73 -5.65 -8.03
C LEU A 13 -7.10 -4.69 -9.16
N ILE A 14 -8.35 -4.74 -9.64
CA ILE A 14 -8.86 -3.85 -10.68
C ILE A 14 -8.89 -2.41 -10.18
N ASP A 15 -9.39 -2.18 -8.97
CA ASP A 15 -9.45 -0.85 -8.36
C ASP A 15 -8.06 -0.22 -8.21
N ILE A 16 -7.08 -1.00 -7.75
CA ILE A 16 -5.70 -0.51 -7.64
C ILE A 16 -5.14 -0.19 -9.03
N LYS A 17 -5.37 -1.06 -10.02
CA LYS A 17 -4.91 -0.84 -11.41
C LYS A 17 -5.53 0.41 -12.04
N ASN A 18 -6.74 0.81 -11.64
CA ASN A 18 -7.34 2.07 -12.09
C ASN A 18 -6.52 3.30 -11.69
N HIS A 19 -5.62 3.18 -10.70
CA HIS A 19 -4.72 4.24 -10.25
C HIS A 19 -3.27 4.10 -10.74
N VAL A 20 -2.96 3.10 -11.58
CA VAL A 20 -1.62 2.83 -12.11
C VAL A 20 -1.50 3.26 -13.58
N GLY A 21 -0.39 3.90 -13.95
CA GLY A 21 -0.05 4.35 -15.30
C GLY A 21 0.76 5.64 -15.30
N ASP A 22 1.35 6.00 -16.44
CA ASP A 22 2.30 7.12 -16.56
C ASP A 22 1.68 8.48 -16.16
N GLU A 23 0.39 8.67 -16.38
CA GLU A 23 -0.36 9.89 -15.98
C GLU A 23 -1.21 9.70 -14.71
N LYS A 24 -0.97 8.63 -13.95
CA LYS A 24 -1.75 8.30 -12.75
C LYS A 24 -0.94 8.43 -11.46
N LYS A 25 -1.57 8.13 -10.33
CA LYS A 25 -0.99 8.26 -8.99
C LYS A 25 0.22 7.35 -8.75
N PHE A 26 0.30 6.22 -9.45
CA PHE A 26 1.33 5.22 -9.25
C PHE A 26 1.94 4.77 -10.58
N ILE A 27 3.25 4.57 -10.60
CA ILE A 27 3.99 4.14 -11.79
C ILE A 27 3.71 2.66 -12.10
N SER A 28 3.57 1.83 -11.07
CA SER A 28 3.30 0.39 -11.21
C SER A 28 2.43 -0.13 -10.08
N LEU A 29 1.89 -1.34 -10.25
CA LEU A 29 1.16 -2.02 -9.18
C LEU A 29 2.04 -2.21 -7.93
N ALA A 30 3.30 -2.61 -8.11
CA ALA A 30 4.23 -2.78 -7.01
C ALA A 30 4.50 -1.45 -6.27
N ASP A 31 4.49 -0.34 -7.00
CA ASP A 31 4.64 1.00 -6.42
C ASP A 31 3.43 1.44 -5.61
N ALA A 32 2.22 1.16 -6.13
CA ALA A 32 0.97 1.38 -5.41
C ALA A 32 0.93 0.59 -4.10
N ILE A 33 1.25 -0.70 -4.13
CA ILE A 33 1.25 -1.57 -2.95
C ILE A 33 2.27 -1.10 -1.91
N ARG A 34 3.51 -0.81 -2.33
CA ARG A 34 4.56 -0.29 -1.42
C ARG A 34 4.13 1.01 -0.73
N THR A 35 3.54 1.93 -1.49
CA THR A 35 3.09 3.22 -0.99
C THR A 35 1.93 3.06 -0.01
N ALA A 36 0.96 2.19 -0.32
CA ALA A 36 -0.16 1.90 0.57
C ALA A 36 0.30 1.28 1.89
N CYS A 37 1.20 0.28 1.84
CA CYS A 37 1.77 -0.32 3.05
C CYS A 37 2.52 0.70 3.90
N ARG A 38 3.30 1.61 3.28
CA ARG A 38 4.01 2.66 4.02
C ARG A 38 3.04 3.58 4.75
N LYS A 39 2.04 4.10 4.05
CA LYS A 39 1.01 4.98 4.64
C LYS A 39 0.26 4.31 5.79
N MET A 40 -0.09 3.03 5.65
CA MET A 40 -0.75 2.27 6.72
C MET A 40 0.16 2.13 7.94
N LEU A 41 1.44 1.78 7.75
CA LEU A 41 2.39 1.65 8.85
C LEU A 41 2.64 3.00 9.55
N ASP A 42 2.80 4.09 8.78
CA ASP A 42 2.98 5.43 9.36
C ASP A 42 1.77 5.84 10.22
N GLN A 43 0.55 5.44 9.83
CA GLN A 43 -0.66 5.66 10.64
C GLN A 43 -0.65 4.83 11.93
N LEU A 44 -0.23 3.58 11.87
CA LEU A 44 -0.13 2.71 13.05
C LEU A 44 0.95 3.22 14.01
N ASP A 45 2.10 3.63 13.50
CA ASP A 45 3.18 4.22 14.30
C ASP A 45 2.70 5.48 15.03
N THR A 46 1.93 6.33 14.34
CA THR A 46 1.31 7.51 14.96
C THR A 46 0.36 7.11 16.10
N ILE A 47 -0.46 6.07 15.92
CA ILE A 47 -1.38 5.58 16.95
C ILE A 47 -0.62 5.00 18.16
N ASP A 48 0.47 4.27 17.91
CA ASP A 48 1.26 3.66 18.97
C ASP A 48 2.00 4.71 19.80
N GLU A 49 2.49 5.80 19.17
CA GLU A 49 3.01 6.97 19.87
C GLU A 49 1.98 7.58 20.84
N PHE A 50 0.73 7.76 20.39
CA PHE A 50 -0.34 8.30 21.24
C PHE A 50 -0.68 7.42 22.43
N HIS A 51 -0.53 6.10 22.29
CA HIS A 51 -0.80 5.14 23.37
C HIS A 51 0.41 4.87 24.26
N GLY A 52 1.55 5.53 24.04
CA GLY A 52 2.79 5.29 24.79
C GLY A 52 3.39 3.90 24.57
N ARG A 53 3.06 3.25 23.44
CA ARG A 53 3.61 1.95 23.04
C ARG A 53 4.84 2.19 22.15
N ARG A 54 6.00 2.40 22.76
CA ARG A 54 7.29 2.46 22.06
C ARG A 54 8.41 1.83 22.87
#